data_AF-A0A1N6F358-F1
#
_entry.id   AF-A0A1N6F358-F1
#
_cell.length_a   1.000
_cell.length_b   1.000
_cell.length_c   1.000
_cell.angle_alpha   90.00
_cell.angle_beta   90.00
_cell.angle_gamma   90.00
#
_symmetry.space_group_name_H-M   'P 1'
#
loop_
_entity.id
_entity.type
_entity.pdbx_description
1 polymer ?
#
loop_
_entity_poly.entity_id
_entity_poly.type
_entity_poly.pdbx_seq_one_letter_code
_entity_poly.pdbx_strand_id
1 'polypeptide(L)'
;MKKCFVQIIICLILVSCQKKETVSKNLPTKIEDKVVSEKKYEFDKNSVFGVYQLTDKDFAICIPVQFDNRDLPLSKEYEDFLKKDSLPWIYGKDMKDYKYYDTLHIDRLIYNKRFENVFRKKMKDSLFVYGTKSGQLCKIKKVVFQSNDCGNDYIAYILDFNQKISGNPLIASEKEIPLNYNNDNSLINPKIKKFATKESTETMYGVGKYNPIIFSNYNNLYFTYYDDFKWYNKDSGSDCQFPERAVFEVDSQGKIKTLWSSEMDLLGLPCL
;
A
#
# COMPACT_ATOMS: atom_id res chain seq x y z
N MET A 1 -6.16 -32.17 -56.10
CA MET A 1 -5.39 -32.89 -57.15
C MET A 1 -3.93 -32.40 -57.11
N LYS A 2 -2.94 -33.26 -57.48
CA LYS A 2 -1.50 -32.99 -57.75
C LYS A 2 -0.76 -31.98 -56.80
N LYS A 3 0.13 -32.37 -55.88
CA LYS A 3 1.41 -33.12 -55.91
C LYS A 3 2.67 -32.35 -56.38
N CYS A 4 3.73 -32.44 -55.55
CA CYS A 4 5.18 -32.43 -55.82
C CYS A 4 5.88 -31.12 -56.25
N PHE A 5 6.77 -30.59 -55.40
CA PHE A 5 8.26 -30.61 -55.46
C PHE A 5 8.80 -29.80 -54.26
N VAL A 6 9.62 -30.24 -53.29
CA VAL A 6 10.53 -31.40 -53.05
C VAL A 6 12.00 -31.19 -53.47
N GLN A 7 12.86 -31.04 -52.43
CA GLN A 7 14.30 -31.38 -52.29
C GLN A 7 15.43 -30.32 -52.35
N ILE A 8 16.12 -30.22 -51.19
CA ILE A 8 17.58 -30.36 -50.92
C ILE A 8 18.59 -29.60 -51.80
N ILE A 9 19.40 -28.76 -51.14
CA ILE A 9 20.88 -28.88 -51.17
C ILE A 9 21.42 -28.81 -49.73
N ILE A 10 22.21 -29.80 -49.32
CA ILE A 10 23.09 -29.76 -48.13
C ILE A 10 24.53 -29.97 -48.64
N CYS A 11 25.31 -28.90 -48.73
CA CYS A 11 26.76 -28.86 -48.96
C CYS A 11 27.23 -27.39 -48.87
N LEU A 12 28.43 -27.04 -48.41
CA LEU A 12 29.56 -27.85 -47.94
C LEU A 12 30.06 -27.43 -46.56
N ILE A 13 30.71 -28.37 -45.86
CA ILE A 13 31.65 -28.09 -44.78
C ILE A 13 33.04 -27.93 -45.40
N LEU A 14 33.64 -26.75 -45.29
CA LEU A 14 35.09 -26.50 -45.47
C LEU A 14 35.51 -25.57 -44.32
N VAL A 15 36.04 -26.11 -43.21
CA VAL A 15 37.45 -26.48 -43.07
C VAL A 15 38.38 -25.33 -43.45
N SER A 16 38.61 -24.44 -42.48
CA SER A 16 39.87 -23.69 -42.38
C SER A 16 40.39 -23.86 -40.96
N CYS A 17 41.40 -24.72 -40.80
CA CYS A 17 42.08 -24.94 -39.53
C CYS A 17 43.43 -24.23 -39.60
N GLN A 18 43.59 -23.16 -38.83
CA GLN A 18 44.88 -22.48 -38.66
C GLN A 18 45.34 -22.56 -37.20
N LYS A 19 46.65 -22.46 -37.01
CA LYS A 19 47.36 -23.07 -35.89
C LYS A 19 47.20 -22.29 -34.58
N LYS A 20 47.36 -23.02 -33.46
CA LYS A 20 47.70 -22.42 -32.17
C LYS A 20 49.08 -21.76 -32.27
N GLU A 21 49.20 -20.55 -31.73
CA GLU A 21 50.45 -20.09 -31.11
C GLU A 21 50.20 -19.91 -29.62
N THR A 22 51.26 -20.10 -28.82
CA THR A 22 51.14 -20.11 -27.35
C THR A 22 51.89 -18.92 -26.78
N VAL A 23 51.15 -17.94 -26.25
CA VAL A 23 51.72 -16.83 -25.47
C VAL A 23 51.21 -16.94 -24.02
N SER A 24 52.09 -16.66 -23.06
CA SER A 24 51.91 -17.00 -21.65
C SER A 24 51.78 -15.76 -20.77
N LYS A 25 50.93 -15.86 -19.73
CA LYS A 25 50.75 -14.89 -18.62
C LYS A 25 50.13 -13.54 -19.05
N ASN A 26 49.21 -12.94 -18.31
CA ASN A 26 48.93 -13.05 -16.87
C ASN A 26 47.46 -13.41 -16.57
N LEU A 27 47.22 -14.01 -15.39
CA LEU A 27 45.89 -13.99 -14.78
C LEU A 27 45.55 -12.56 -14.36
N PRO A 28 44.34 -12.04 -14.67
CA PRO A 28 43.72 -11.03 -13.83
C PRO A 28 43.58 -11.59 -12.41
N THR A 29 43.98 -10.79 -11.42
CA THR A 29 43.79 -11.11 -10.00
C THR A 29 42.35 -11.51 -9.72
N LYS A 30 42.12 -12.37 -8.70
CA LYS A 30 40.78 -12.60 -8.14
C LYS A 30 40.03 -11.26 -8.05
N ILE A 31 38.93 -11.15 -8.77
CA ILE A 31 37.83 -10.33 -8.29
C ILE A 31 37.41 -11.07 -7.02
N GLU A 32 37.65 -10.45 -5.86
CA GLU A 32 36.98 -10.89 -4.66
C GLU A 32 35.49 -10.66 -4.91
N ASP A 33 34.72 -11.75 -4.94
CA ASP A 33 33.28 -11.67 -4.79
C ASP A 33 33.02 -11.05 -3.41
N LYS A 34 32.93 -9.71 -3.41
CA LYS A 34 32.21 -8.98 -2.38
C LYS A 34 30.78 -9.45 -2.48
N VAL A 35 30.49 -10.50 -1.73
CA VAL A 35 29.15 -10.81 -1.23
C VAL A 35 28.71 -9.57 -0.49
N VAL A 36 28.13 -8.64 -1.24
CA VAL A 36 27.33 -7.54 -0.71
C VAL A 36 26.22 -8.26 0.02
N SER A 37 26.34 -8.34 1.34
CA SER A 37 25.29 -8.94 2.15
C SER A 37 24.01 -8.18 1.86
N GLU A 38 23.07 -8.88 1.22
CA GLU A 38 21.76 -8.31 0.90
C GLU A 38 21.22 -7.74 2.21
N LYS A 39 20.97 -6.42 2.23
CA LYS A 39 20.50 -5.76 3.44
C LYS A 39 19.12 -6.31 3.76
N LYS A 40 19.08 -7.30 4.65
CA LYS A 40 17.85 -7.93 5.13
C LYS A 40 16.90 -6.81 5.55
N TYR A 41 15.75 -6.74 4.88
CA TYR A 41 14.76 -5.72 5.19
C TYR A 41 14.23 -5.96 6.61
N GLU A 42 14.13 -4.87 7.38
CA GLU A 42 13.57 -4.84 8.72
C GLU A 42 12.28 -4.04 8.70
N PHE A 43 11.21 -4.58 9.31
CA PHE A 43 9.89 -3.99 9.24
C PHE A 43 9.74 -2.84 10.23
N ASP A 44 9.72 -1.62 9.69
CA ASP A 44 9.51 -0.39 10.45
C ASP A 44 8.04 0.06 10.33
N LYS A 45 7.25 -0.31 11.34
CA LYS A 45 5.81 -0.01 11.43
C LYS A 45 5.46 1.48 11.37
N ASN A 46 6.41 2.38 11.63
CA ASN A 46 6.20 3.82 11.60
C ASN A 46 6.40 4.40 10.18
N SER A 47 6.93 3.60 9.27
CA SER A 47 7.18 3.94 7.86
C SER A 47 6.20 3.27 6.90
N VAL A 48 5.12 2.68 7.42
CA VAL A 48 4.13 1.86 6.71
C VAL A 48 2.72 2.37 7.00
N PHE A 49 1.90 2.46 5.95
CA PHE A 49 0.57 3.09 5.98
C PHE A 49 -0.47 2.24 5.24
N GLY A 50 -1.71 2.25 5.72
CA GLY A 50 -2.85 1.70 4.98
C GLY A 50 -3.19 2.59 3.79
N VAL A 51 -3.57 1.98 2.67
CA VAL A 51 -4.06 2.67 1.49
C VAL A 51 -5.48 2.21 1.18
N TYR A 52 -6.33 3.19 0.97
CA TYR A 52 -7.77 3.03 0.81
C TYR A 52 -8.26 3.76 -0.43
N GLN A 53 -9.31 3.24 -1.06
CA GLN A 53 -10.03 3.97 -2.09
C GLN A 53 -11.03 4.90 -1.41
N LEU A 54 -11.06 6.19 -1.78
CA LEU A 54 -12.01 7.16 -1.22
C LEU A 54 -13.05 7.64 -2.23
N THR A 55 -12.76 7.51 -3.53
CA THR A 55 -13.68 7.80 -4.64
C THR A 55 -13.46 6.78 -5.76
N ASP A 56 -14.32 6.76 -6.79
CA ASP A 56 -14.16 5.93 -8.00
C ASP A 56 -12.76 5.98 -8.68
N LYS A 57 -11.92 6.98 -8.37
CA LYS A 57 -10.62 7.22 -9.05
C LYS A 57 -9.45 7.59 -8.12
N ASP A 58 -9.70 7.93 -6.85
CA ASP A 58 -8.69 8.48 -5.94
C ASP A 58 -8.43 7.52 -4.77
N PHE A 59 -7.17 7.10 -4.66
CA PHE A 59 -6.65 6.27 -3.57
C PHE A 59 -5.78 7.13 -2.65
N ALA A 60 -5.88 6.90 -1.35
CA ALA A 60 -5.25 7.74 -0.34
C ALA A 60 -4.63 6.96 0.82
N ILE A 61 -3.60 7.55 1.42
CA ILE A 61 -3.24 7.27 2.82
C ILE A 61 -4.07 8.22 3.69
N CYS A 62 -4.80 7.67 4.65
CA CYS A 62 -5.60 8.44 5.61
C CYS A 62 -4.88 8.43 6.96
N ILE A 63 -4.53 9.61 7.48
CA ILE A 63 -3.92 9.78 8.81
C ILE A 63 -4.98 10.40 9.73
N PRO A 64 -5.47 9.70 10.78
CA PRO A 64 -6.42 10.28 11.72
C PRO A 64 -5.77 11.43 12.50
N VAL A 65 -6.55 12.49 12.71
CA VAL A 65 -6.17 13.65 13.52
C VAL A 65 -7.38 14.06 14.37
N GLN A 66 -7.17 14.31 15.65
CA GLN A 66 -8.25 14.57 16.60
C GLN A 66 -7.83 15.68 17.56
N PHE A 67 -8.78 16.55 17.92
CA PHE A 67 -8.55 17.61 18.90
C PHE A 67 -8.14 17.02 20.26
N ASP A 68 -7.19 17.68 20.92
CA ASP A 68 -6.60 17.34 22.23
C ASP A 68 -5.93 15.94 22.35
N ASN A 69 -6.16 15.01 21.42
CA ASN A 69 -5.45 13.72 21.34
C ASN A 69 -4.10 13.87 20.64
N ARG A 70 -3.05 14.01 21.45
CA ARG A 70 -1.66 14.23 21.00
C ARG A 70 -0.87 12.96 20.71
N ASP A 71 -1.44 11.79 20.98
CA ASP A 71 -0.79 10.50 20.73
C ASP A 71 -0.98 10.06 19.27
N LEU A 72 -1.99 10.61 18.58
CA LEU A 72 -2.20 10.45 17.14
C LEU A 72 -1.21 11.28 16.29
N PRO A 73 -0.70 10.75 15.17
CA PRO A 73 0.23 11.47 14.31
C PRO A 73 -0.37 12.76 13.75
N LEU A 74 0.40 13.85 13.77
CA LEU A 74 0.05 15.17 13.22
C LEU A 74 -1.14 15.91 13.87
N SER A 75 -1.86 15.34 14.86
CA SER A 75 -2.98 16.00 15.54
C SER A 75 -2.62 17.39 16.06
N LYS A 76 -1.42 17.56 16.64
CA LYS A 76 -0.99 18.87 17.14
C LYS A 76 -0.84 19.89 16.00
N GLU A 77 -0.16 19.53 14.91
CA GLU A 77 -0.02 20.46 13.78
C GLU A 77 -1.35 20.73 13.05
N TYR A 78 -2.29 19.78 13.09
CA TYR A 78 -3.67 19.98 12.66
C TYR A 78 -4.37 21.02 13.54
N GLU A 79 -4.38 20.81 14.87
CA GLU A 79 -4.92 21.74 15.87
C GLU A 79 -4.32 23.16 15.76
N ASP A 80 -2.98 23.26 15.66
CA ASP A 80 -2.24 24.52 15.48
C ASP A 80 -2.60 25.20 14.13
N PHE A 81 -2.82 24.42 13.06
CA PHE A 81 -3.28 24.95 11.76
C PHE A 81 -4.71 25.49 11.85
N LEU A 82 -5.66 24.73 12.40
CA LEU A 82 -7.07 25.12 12.52
C LEU A 82 -7.23 26.40 13.36
N LYS A 83 -6.52 26.47 14.49
CA LYS A 83 -6.49 27.65 15.38
C LYS A 83 -5.92 28.89 14.68
N LYS A 84 -4.87 28.73 13.88
CA LYS A 84 -4.18 29.85 13.20
C LYS A 84 -4.91 30.31 11.94
N ASP A 85 -5.28 29.40 11.06
CA ASP A 85 -5.83 29.72 9.73
C ASP A 85 -7.29 30.21 9.80
N SER A 86 -7.88 30.16 11.00
CA SER A 86 -9.30 30.35 11.25
C SER A 86 -10.12 29.42 10.36
N LEU A 87 -10.17 28.15 10.76
CA LEU A 87 -11.24 27.21 10.43
C LEU A 87 -12.15 27.06 11.66
N PRO A 88 -13.02 28.04 11.98
CA PRO A 88 -13.74 28.04 13.25
C PRO A 88 -15.01 27.17 13.20
N TRP A 89 -15.26 26.51 12.07
CA TRP A 89 -16.62 26.51 11.53
C TRP A 89 -17.02 25.31 10.67
N ILE A 90 -16.71 24.13 11.21
CA ILE A 90 -17.69 23.05 11.28
C ILE A 90 -18.99 23.59 11.97
N TYR A 91 -18.82 24.47 12.97
CA TYR A 91 -19.87 25.06 13.83
C TYR A 91 -20.57 26.34 13.31
N GLY A 92 -20.77 26.49 11.99
CA GLY A 92 -21.56 27.59 11.28
C GLY A 92 -20.67 30.21 10.12
N LYS A 93 -19.46 30.88 10.33
CA LYS A 93 -18.72 31.85 9.50
C LYS A 93 -18.26 31.20 8.18
N ASP A 94 -18.18 31.99 7.10
CA ASP A 94 -17.83 31.49 5.77
C ASP A 94 -16.42 30.88 5.66
N MET A 95 -16.32 29.66 5.11
CA MET A 95 -15.05 28.99 4.80
C MET A 95 -14.35 29.59 3.57
N LYS A 96 -13.64 30.70 3.74
CA LYS A 96 -12.86 31.34 2.65
C LYS A 96 -11.71 30.44 2.16
N ASP A 97 -11.61 30.29 0.85
CA ASP A 97 -10.63 29.47 0.10
C ASP A 97 -10.77 27.94 0.21
N TYR A 98 -11.76 27.42 0.93
CA TYR A 98 -12.07 25.98 0.98
C TYR A 98 -13.00 25.57 -0.17
N LYS A 99 -12.83 24.34 -0.66
CA LYS A 99 -13.67 23.74 -1.70
C LYS A 99 -13.92 22.27 -1.38
N TYR A 100 -15.11 21.76 -1.61
CA TYR A 100 -15.31 20.32 -1.62
C TYR A 100 -14.48 19.68 -2.74
N TYR A 101 -13.81 18.58 -2.41
CA TYR A 101 -13.07 17.72 -3.32
C TYR A 101 -13.96 16.54 -3.76
N ASP A 102 -14.71 15.99 -2.81
CA ASP A 102 -15.78 15.01 -3.04
C ASP A 102 -16.92 15.21 -2.03
N THR A 103 -18.14 14.86 -2.43
CA THR A 103 -19.35 14.89 -1.58
C THR A 103 -20.32 13.74 -1.87
N LEU A 104 -19.90 12.72 -2.63
CA LEU A 104 -20.75 11.67 -3.19
C LEU A 104 -20.51 10.30 -2.54
N HIS A 105 -19.30 10.08 -2.02
CA HIS A 105 -18.86 8.79 -1.46
C HIS A 105 -19.23 8.68 0.03
N ILE A 106 -18.56 7.79 0.80
CA ILE A 106 -18.73 7.74 2.26
C ILE A 106 -18.45 9.11 2.89
N ASP A 107 -17.33 9.73 2.53
CA ASP A 107 -16.85 10.98 3.13
C ASP A 107 -17.08 12.24 2.31
N ARG A 108 -17.11 13.38 3.02
CA ARG A 108 -17.00 14.72 2.44
C ARG A 108 -15.55 15.19 2.52
N LEU A 109 -14.83 15.05 1.41
CA LEU A 109 -13.44 15.48 1.33
C LEU A 109 -13.34 16.98 1.03
N ILE A 110 -12.49 17.70 1.75
CA ILE A 110 -12.31 19.15 1.67
C ILE A 110 -10.88 19.46 1.21
N TYR A 111 -10.78 20.38 0.24
CA TYR A 111 -9.52 20.89 -0.30
C TYR A 111 -9.31 22.36 0.05
N ASN A 112 -8.10 22.68 0.51
CA ASN A 112 -7.60 24.05 0.65
C ASN A 112 -6.10 24.11 0.33
N LYS A 113 -5.67 25.16 -0.38
CA LYS A 113 -4.28 25.29 -0.86
C LYS A 113 -3.28 25.62 0.27
N ARG A 114 -3.69 26.35 1.31
CA ARG A 114 -2.86 26.60 2.51
C ARG A 114 -2.67 25.32 3.30
N PHE A 115 -3.74 24.55 3.51
CA PHE A 115 -3.71 23.23 4.12
C PHE A 115 -2.76 22.28 3.39
N GLU A 116 -2.94 22.13 2.07
CA GLU A 116 -2.06 21.29 1.23
C GLU A 116 -0.59 21.69 1.35
N ASN A 117 -0.28 23.00 1.28
CA ASN A 117 1.10 23.51 1.38
C ASN A 117 1.77 23.27 2.75
N VAL A 118 0.99 22.98 3.80
CA VAL A 118 1.49 22.62 5.14
C VAL A 118 1.64 21.10 5.24
N PHE A 119 0.57 20.34 5.04
CA PHE A 119 0.56 18.90 5.33
C PHE A 119 1.28 18.05 4.28
N ARG A 120 1.39 18.49 3.02
CA ARG A 120 2.25 17.85 2.01
C ARG A 120 3.69 17.67 2.49
N LYS A 121 4.19 18.58 3.34
CA LYS A 121 5.57 18.56 3.89
C LYS A 121 5.72 17.65 5.12
N LYS A 122 4.65 16.99 5.55
CA LYS A 122 4.63 16.04 6.68
C LYS A 122 4.76 14.57 6.24
N MET A 123 4.79 14.33 4.93
CA MET A 123 4.92 13.02 4.30
C MET A 123 5.99 13.11 3.19
N LYS A 124 6.59 11.99 2.79
CA LYS A 124 7.53 11.98 1.65
C LYS A 124 6.80 12.23 0.33
N ASP A 125 7.42 13.00 -0.56
CA ASP A 125 6.89 13.33 -1.90
C ASP A 125 6.57 12.08 -2.74
N SER A 126 7.27 10.97 -2.49
CA SER A 126 7.01 9.67 -3.10
C SER A 126 7.12 8.51 -2.10
N LEU A 127 6.26 7.50 -2.28
CA LEU A 127 6.14 6.31 -1.45
C LEU A 127 6.02 5.06 -2.34
N PHE A 128 6.52 3.91 -1.88
CA PHE A 128 6.30 2.63 -2.54
C PHE A 128 4.91 2.12 -2.17
N VAL A 129 4.03 1.94 -3.14
CA VAL A 129 2.64 1.54 -2.91
C VAL A 129 2.40 0.15 -3.50
N TYR A 130 2.02 -0.78 -2.64
CA TYR A 130 1.81 -2.18 -2.92
C TYR A 130 0.30 -2.43 -3.07
N GLY A 131 -0.09 -2.92 -4.25
CA GLY A 131 -1.45 -3.38 -4.51
C GLY A 131 -1.53 -4.90 -4.62
N THR A 132 -2.72 -5.40 -4.96
CA THR A 132 -3.03 -6.85 -5.05
C THR A 132 -2.26 -7.63 -6.14
N LYS A 133 -1.46 -6.98 -6.99
CA LYS A 133 -0.66 -7.63 -8.06
C LYS A 133 0.84 -7.28 -8.04
N SER A 134 1.21 -6.07 -7.65
CA SER A 134 2.60 -5.59 -7.62
C SER A 134 2.75 -4.32 -6.79
N GLY A 135 3.99 -3.89 -6.57
CA GLY A 135 4.32 -2.54 -6.10
C GLY A 135 4.58 -1.56 -7.25
N GLN A 136 4.36 -0.27 -6.99
CA GLN A 136 4.83 0.84 -7.83
C GLN A 136 5.17 2.06 -6.96
N LEU A 137 6.15 2.87 -7.39
CA LEU A 137 6.47 4.14 -6.73
C LEU A 137 5.44 5.20 -7.12
N CYS A 138 4.66 5.68 -6.15
CA CYS A 138 3.67 6.74 -6.34
C CYS A 138 4.16 8.05 -5.72
N LYS A 139 3.58 9.16 -6.15
CA LYS A 139 3.71 10.49 -5.54
C LYS A 139 2.40 10.94 -4.92
N ILE A 140 2.49 11.89 -4.00
CA ILE A 140 1.31 12.60 -3.49
C ILE A 140 0.80 13.53 -4.59
N LYS A 141 -0.30 13.15 -5.23
CA LYS A 141 -1.03 13.95 -6.22
C LYS A 141 -1.64 15.19 -5.57
N LYS A 142 -2.30 15.02 -4.42
CA LYS A 142 -2.96 16.10 -3.65
C LYS A 142 -3.05 15.73 -2.16
N VAL A 143 -3.10 16.74 -1.29
CA VAL A 143 -3.56 16.56 0.11
C VAL A 143 -4.95 17.20 0.27
N VAL A 144 -5.87 16.45 0.87
CA VAL A 144 -7.21 16.88 1.30
C VAL A 144 -7.40 16.48 2.77
N PHE A 145 -8.52 16.87 3.37
CA PHE A 145 -8.92 16.39 4.70
C PHE A 145 -10.41 16.08 4.74
N GLN A 146 -10.79 15.18 5.63
CA GLN A 146 -12.15 15.01 6.11
C GLN A 146 -12.26 15.72 7.46
N SER A 147 -13.44 16.25 7.77
CA SER A 147 -13.73 16.81 9.10
C SER A 147 -15.20 16.64 9.44
N ASN A 148 -15.51 16.40 10.71
CA ASN A 148 -16.87 16.15 11.19
C ASN A 148 -17.15 16.77 12.57
N ASP A 149 -18.43 16.90 12.90
CA ASP A 149 -18.96 17.56 14.11
C ASP A 149 -18.44 16.93 15.42
N CYS A 150 -18.00 15.66 15.37
CA CYS A 150 -17.43 14.90 16.49
C CYS A 150 -15.92 15.15 16.69
N GLY A 151 -15.25 15.85 15.76
CA GLY A 151 -13.81 16.16 15.84
C GLY A 151 -12.87 14.98 15.56
N ASN A 152 -13.39 13.87 15.02
CA ASN A 152 -12.61 12.69 14.63
C ASN A 152 -12.21 12.82 13.15
N ASP A 153 -11.27 13.70 12.84
CA ASP A 153 -10.94 14.12 11.48
C ASP A 153 -9.84 13.24 10.86
N TYR A 154 -9.58 13.37 9.56
CA TYR A 154 -8.41 12.74 8.94
C TYR A 154 -7.80 13.53 7.78
N ILE A 155 -6.48 13.40 7.62
CA ILE A 155 -5.70 13.97 6.52
C ILE A 155 -5.52 12.89 5.45
N ALA A 156 -6.04 13.13 4.24
CA ALA A 156 -5.96 12.21 3.11
C ALA A 156 -4.91 12.67 2.09
N TYR A 157 -3.86 11.86 1.94
CA TYR A 157 -2.80 12.02 0.97
C TYR A 157 -3.15 11.23 -0.30
N ILE A 158 -3.78 11.91 -1.26
CA ILE A 158 -4.20 11.31 -2.54
C ILE A 158 -2.96 10.97 -3.38
N LEU A 159 -2.89 9.73 -3.85
CA LEU A 159 -1.78 9.17 -4.62
C LEU A 159 -2.04 9.23 -6.13
N ASP A 160 -0.98 9.22 -6.95
CA ASP A 160 -1.06 9.03 -8.41
C ASP A 160 -1.05 7.55 -8.86
N PHE A 161 -1.54 6.66 -7.98
CA PHE A 161 -1.49 5.20 -8.13
C PHE A 161 -2.25 4.67 -9.35
N ASN A 162 -1.58 3.85 -10.17
CA ASN A 162 -2.16 3.22 -11.36
C ASN A 162 -2.67 1.80 -11.07
N GLN A 163 -3.97 1.67 -10.80
CA GLN A 163 -4.67 0.42 -10.50
C GLN A 163 -4.55 -0.65 -11.60
N LYS A 164 -4.39 -0.24 -12.87
CA LYS A 164 -4.27 -1.18 -14.00
C LYS A 164 -2.96 -1.97 -13.97
N ILE A 165 -1.91 -1.41 -13.38
CA ILE A 165 -0.60 -2.06 -13.20
C ILE A 165 -0.63 -2.93 -11.95
N SER A 166 -0.86 -2.33 -10.79
CA SER A 166 -0.60 -2.96 -9.48
C SER A 166 -1.80 -3.64 -8.82
N GLY A 167 -2.97 -3.64 -9.46
CA GLY A 167 -4.22 -4.07 -8.82
C GLY A 167 -4.76 -3.00 -7.88
N ASN A 168 -5.55 -3.38 -6.89
CA ASN A 168 -6.08 -2.43 -5.91
C ASN A 168 -5.01 -2.13 -4.86
N PRO A 169 -4.77 -0.87 -4.46
CA PRO A 169 -3.73 -0.53 -3.50
C PRO A 169 -4.13 -0.97 -2.09
N LEU A 170 -3.14 -1.39 -1.31
CA LEU A 170 -3.34 -1.93 0.03
C LEU A 170 -2.46 -1.23 1.07
N ILE A 171 -1.16 -1.18 0.82
CA ILE A 171 -0.17 -0.68 1.79
C ILE A 171 0.82 0.24 1.07
N ALA A 172 1.18 1.35 1.70
CA ALA A 172 2.28 2.21 1.28
C ALA A 172 3.43 2.11 2.28
N SER A 173 4.66 2.33 1.81
CA SER A 173 5.84 2.41 2.66
C SER A 173 6.82 3.48 2.17
N GLU A 174 7.52 4.11 3.10
CA GLU A 174 8.63 5.03 2.79
C GLU A 174 9.89 4.33 2.26
N LYS A 175 9.95 3.00 2.40
CA LYS A 175 11.08 2.13 2.07
C LYS A 175 10.60 1.02 1.15
N GLU A 176 11.46 0.59 0.23
CA GLU A 176 11.16 -0.58 -0.59
C GLU A 176 11.08 -1.83 0.29
N ILE A 177 10.02 -2.61 0.10
CA ILE A 177 9.77 -3.89 0.75
C ILE A 177 9.89 -4.97 -0.34
N PRO A 178 10.84 -5.90 -0.26
CA PRO A 178 11.02 -6.97 -1.26
C PRO A 178 9.92 -8.05 -1.15
N LEU A 179 8.69 -7.68 -1.51
CA LEU A 179 7.49 -8.51 -1.42
C LEU A 179 7.43 -9.57 -2.53
N ASN A 180 7.09 -10.79 -2.12
CA ASN A 180 6.86 -11.92 -3.03
C ASN A 180 5.35 -12.12 -3.21
N TYR A 181 4.89 -12.00 -4.44
CA TYR A 181 3.47 -12.12 -4.81
C TYR A 181 3.04 -13.53 -5.20
N ASN A 182 3.98 -14.39 -5.63
CA ASN A 182 3.70 -15.69 -6.25
C ASN A 182 3.96 -16.88 -5.32
N ASN A 183 4.02 -16.67 -3.99
CA ASN A 183 4.30 -17.74 -3.04
C ASN A 183 3.03 -18.55 -2.69
N ASP A 184 3.17 -19.88 -2.63
CA ASP A 184 2.11 -20.74 -2.11
C ASP A 184 1.98 -20.56 -0.59
N ASN A 185 0.89 -19.89 -0.21
CA ASN A 185 0.54 -19.62 1.18
C ASN A 185 -0.49 -20.64 1.74
N SER A 186 -0.78 -21.75 1.05
CA SER A 186 -1.81 -22.74 1.40
C SER A 186 -1.73 -23.26 2.84
N LEU A 187 -0.53 -23.50 3.36
CA LEU A 187 -0.31 -24.01 4.73
C LEU A 187 -0.38 -22.93 5.83
N ILE A 188 -0.24 -21.65 5.49
CA ILE A 188 -0.19 -20.55 6.46
C ILE A 188 -1.47 -19.70 6.47
N ASN A 189 -2.12 -19.53 5.32
CA ASN A 189 -3.35 -18.75 5.19
C ASN A 189 -4.48 -19.22 6.14
N PRO A 190 -4.74 -20.53 6.34
CA PRO A 190 -5.74 -20.98 7.32
C PRO A 190 -5.36 -20.65 8.77
N LYS A 191 -4.05 -20.57 9.09
CA LYS A 191 -3.56 -20.22 10.43
C LYS A 191 -3.67 -18.73 10.69
N ILE A 192 -3.24 -17.89 9.74
CA ILE A 192 -3.36 -16.43 9.80
C ILE A 192 -4.83 -16.03 9.87
N LYS A 193 -5.70 -16.58 9.02
CA LYS A 193 -7.16 -16.36 9.12
C LYS A 193 -7.69 -16.73 10.51
N LYS A 194 -7.41 -17.94 11.01
CA LYS A 194 -7.87 -18.39 12.34
C LYS A 194 -7.34 -17.55 13.51
N PHE A 195 -6.19 -16.89 13.34
CA PHE A 195 -5.66 -15.92 14.29
C PHE A 195 -6.44 -14.60 14.17
N ALA A 196 -6.42 -13.97 13.00
CA ALA A 196 -6.97 -12.64 12.76
C ALA A 196 -8.49 -12.53 13.01
N THR A 197 -9.28 -13.58 12.71
CA THR A 197 -10.73 -13.63 13.02
C THR A 197 -11.05 -13.45 14.52
N LYS A 198 -10.08 -13.64 15.43
CA LYS A 198 -10.28 -13.36 16.86
C LYS A 198 -10.13 -11.89 17.25
N GLU A 199 -9.29 -11.17 16.51
CA GLU A 199 -8.87 -9.80 16.83
C GLU A 199 -9.59 -8.76 15.97
N SER A 200 -10.30 -9.20 14.92
CA SER A 200 -10.96 -8.37 13.91
C SER A 200 -12.27 -7.71 14.38
N THR A 201 -12.37 -6.39 14.17
CA THR A 201 -13.55 -5.55 14.42
C THR A 201 -14.80 -6.07 13.71
N GLU A 202 -14.71 -6.37 12.40
CA GLU A 202 -15.78 -6.98 11.58
C GLU A 202 -16.39 -8.23 12.24
N THR A 203 -15.55 -9.03 12.93
CA THR A 203 -16.01 -10.22 13.66
C THR A 203 -16.59 -9.88 15.04
N MET A 204 -16.00 -8.94 15.77
CA MET A 204 -16.49 -8.52 17.10
C MET A 204 -17.86 -7.85 17.05
N TYR A 205 -18.12 -7.02 16.02
CA TYR A 205 -19.43 -6.42 15.78
C TYR A 205 -20.41 -7.38 15.06
N GLY A 206 -19.93 -8.54 14.60
CA GLY A 206 -20.76 -9.61 14.03
C GLY A 206 -21.38 -9.29 12.66
N VAL A 207 -20.86 -8.30 11.94
CA VAL A 207 -21.51 -7.73 10.74
C VAL A 207 -21.17 -8.49 9.46
N GLY A 208 -19.98 -9.09 9.38
CA GLY A 208 -19.45 -9.63 8.13
C GLY A 208 -18.75 -11.00 8.24
N LYS A 209 -18.35 -11.52 7.08
CA LYS A 209 -17.65 -12.81 6.93
C LYS A 209 -16.14 -12.59 6.82
N TYR A 210 -15.54 -11.99 7.85
CA TYR A 210 -14.13 -11.61 7.85
C TYR A 210 -13.21 -12.74 7.34
N ASN A 211 -12.52 -12.44 6.25
CA ASN A 211 -11.74 -13.39 5.46
C ASN A 211 -10.51 -12.68 4.85
N PRO A 212 -9.45 -12.47 5.65
CA PRO A 212 -8.26 -11.79 5.18
C PRO A 212 -7.53 -12.66 4.16
N ILE A 213 -6.96 -12.00 3.16
CA ILE A 213 -6.23 -12.59 2.04
C ILE A 213 -4.78 -12.15 2.15
N ILE A 214 -3.86 -13.11 2.25
CA ILE A 214 -2.42 -12.85 2.10
C ILE A 214 -2.18 -12.49 0.63
N PHE A 215 -1.79 -11.25 0.36
CA PHE A 215 -1.50 -10.79 -1.01
C PHE A 215 -0.01 -10.88 -1.36
N SER A 216 0.86 -10.89 -0.34
CA SER A 216 2.31 -11.07 -0.51
C SER A 216 3.00 -11.41 0.83
N ASN A 217 4.25 -11.86 0.76
CA ASN A 217 5.08 -12.09 1.94
C ASN A 217 6.57 -11.78 1.70
N TYR A 218 7.31 -11.53 2.79
CA TYR A 218 8.76 -11.45 2.79
C TYR A 218 9.32 -12.16 4.02
N ASN A 219 10.17 -13.18 3.80
CA ASN A 219 10.64 -14.09 4.84
C ASN A 219 9.47 -14.63 5.69
N ASN A 220 9.38 -14.21 6.95
CA ASN A 220 8.39 -14.62 7.94
C ASN A 220 7.27 -13.58 8.15
N LEU A 221 7.23 -12.53 7.34
CA LEU A 221 6.23 -11.47 7.35
C LEU A 221 5.20 -11.69 6.24
N TYR A 222 3.92 -11.69 6.60
CA TYR A 222 2.80 -11.93 5.70
C TYR A 222 1.89 -10.70 5.68
N PHE A 223 1.68 -10.15 4.49
CA PHE A 223 0.94 -8.91 4.28
C PHE A 223 -0.47 -9.28 3.80
N THR A 224 -1.47 -8.83 4.54
CA THR A 224 -2.88 -9.21 4.36
C THR A 224 -3.78 -8.02 4.14
N TYR A 225 -4.91 -8.27 3.50
CA TYR A 225 -6.04 -7.35 3.46
C TYR A 225 -7.37 -8.09 3.63
N TYR A 226 -8.36 -7.40 4.17
CA TYR A 226 -9.77 -7.73 4.04
C TYR A 226 -10.48 -6.51 3.47
N ASP A 227 -10.89 -6.60 2.21
CA ASP A 227 -11.58 -5.55 1.45
C ASP A 227 -12.23 -6.19 0.22
N ASP A 228 -13.47 -5.79 -0.11
CA ASP A 228 -14.11 -6.15 -1.37
C ASP A 228 -13.96 -5.06 -2.45
N PHE A 229 -13.35 -3.94 -2.07
CA PHE A 229 -13.08 -2.73 -2.84
C PHE A 229 -14.35 -2.01 -3.31
N LYS A 230 -15.41 -2.07 -2.51
CA LYS A 230 -16.67 -1.36 -2.74
C LYS A 230 -17.04 -0.37 -1.64
N TRP A 231 -16.61 -0.64 -0.39
CA TRP A 231 -17.03 0.05 0.83
C TRP A 231 -17.19 1.58 0.69
N TYR A 232 -16.24 2.26 0.04
CA TYR A 232 -16.19 3.72 -0.15
C TYR A 232 -17.43 4.31 -0.85
N ASN A 233 -18.20 3.50 -1.58
CA ASN A 233 -19.44 3.89 -2.25
C ASN A 233 -20.64 3.26 -1.53
N LYS A 234 -21.53 4.09 -0.98
CA LYS A 234 -22.68 3.66 -0.15
C LYS A 234 -23.69 2.79 -0.91
N ASP A 235 -23.84 2.99 -2.22
CA ASP A 235 -24.83 2.29 -3.07
C ASP A 235 -24.28 0.99 -3.69
N SER A 236 -23.04 0.61 -3.35
CA SER A 236 -22.29 -0.46 -4.02
C SER A 236 -22.65 -1.90 -3.63
N GLY A 237 -23.36 -2.10 -2.52
CA GLY A 237 -23.56 -3.42 -1.92
C GLY A 237 -22.24 -4.03 -1.43
N SER A 238 -21.53 -3.31 -0.55
CA SER A 238 -20.30 -3.77 0.10
C SER A 238 -20.58 -4.87 1.13
N ASP A 239 -19.95 -6.04 0.96
CA ASP A 239 -19.96 -7.14 1.95
C ASP A 239 -18.85 -6.96 3.01
N CYS A 240 -18.06 -5.88 2.89
CA CYS A 240 -17.03 -5.46 3.83
C CYS A 240 -17.48 -4.15 4.50
N GLN A 241 -17.47 -4.11 5.83
CA GLN A 241 -17.87 -2.94 6.62
C GLN A 241 -16.66 -2.29 7.29
N PHE A 242 -15.66 -3.10 7.67
CA PHE A 242 -14.39 -2.65 8.22
C PHE A 242 -13.23 -3.10 7.29
N PRO A 243 -12.84 -2.29 6.29
CA PRO A 243 -11.76 -2.64 5.37
C PRO A 243 -10.40 -2.56 6.09
N GLU A 244 -9.73 -3.69 6.21
CA GLU A 244 -8.56 -3.90 7.09
C GLU A 244 -7.29 -4.24 6.27
N ARG A 245 -6.15 -3.70 6.68
CA ARG A 245 -4.79 -4.00 6.20
C ARG A 245 -3.98 -4.48 7.40
N ALA A 246 -3.21 -5.55 7.28
CA ALA A 246 -2.35 -6.01 8.38
C ALA A 246 -1.04 -6.64 7.91
N VAL A 247 -0.07 -6.69 8.83
CA VAL A 247 1.20 -7.39 8.67
C VAL A 247 1.39 -8.34 9.85
N PHE A 248 1.38 -9.63 9.57
CA PHE A 248 1.58 -10.69 10.55
C PHE A 248 2.99 -11.24 10.49
N GLU A 249 3.64 -11.36 11.64
CA GLU A 249 4.86 -12.15 11.82
C GLU A 249 4.50 -13.58 12.24
N VAL A 250 5.22 -14.56 11.69
CA VAL A 250 5.14 -15.97 12.08
C VAL A 250 6.52 -16.43 12.56
N ASP A 251 6.66 -16.89 13.79
CA ASP A 251 7.95 -17.37 14.29
C ASP A 251 8.29 -18.80 13.83
N SER A 252 9.50 -19.28 14.18
CA SER A 252 9.96 -20.62 13.85
C SER A 252 9.20 -21.76 14.56
N GLN A 253 8.36 -21.43 15.54
CA GLN A 253 7.43 -22.37 16.20
C GLN A 253 6.02 -22.31 15.58
N GLY A 254 5.79 -21.41 14.61
CA GLY A 254 4.50 -21.21 13.97
C GLY A 254 3.52 -20.35 14.78
N LYS A 255 4.00 -19.65 15.81
CA LYS A 255 3.20 -18.65 16.56
C LYS A 255 3.03 -17.41 15.70
N ILE A 256 1.83 -16.83 15.73
CA ILE A 256 1.45 -15.67 14.92
C ILE A 256 1.36 -14.43 15.82
N LYS A 257 1.77 -13.28 15.30
CA LYS A 257 1.72 -11.97 15.97
C LYS A 257 1.40 -10.87 14.95
N THR A 258 0.46 -9.97 15.25
CA THR A 258 0.27 -8.72 14.50
C THR A 258 1.46 -7.78 14.77
N LEU A 259 2.15 -7.31 13.74
CA LEU A 259 3.18 -6.27 13.86
C LEU A 259 2.62 -4.86 13.66
N TRP A 260 1.63 -4.76 12.78
CA TRP A 260 0.99 -3.53 12.34
C TRP A 260 -0.36 -3.88 11.72
N SER A 261 -1.33 -2.98 11.89
CA SER A 261 -2.65 -3.02 11.27
C SER A 261 -3.12 -1.60 10.99
N SER A 262 -4.07 -1.46 10.08
CA SER A 262 -4.85 -0.25 9.83
C SER A 262 -6.22 -0.70 9.34
N GLU A 263 -7.26 0.01 9.76
CA GLU A 263 -8.65 -0.27 9.43
C GLU A 263 -9.38 1.05 9.14
N MET A 264 -10.51 1.02 8.44
CA MET A 264 -11.45 2.16 8.39
C MET A 264 -12.76 1.73 9.06
N ASP A 265 -13.42 2.63 9.76
CA ASP A 265 -14.72 2.36 10.39
C ASP A 265 -15.91 2.53 9.41
N LEU A 266 -17.11 2.28 9.94
CA LEU A 266 -18.39 2.43 9.22
C LEU A 266 -18.67 3.85 8.68
N LEU A 267 -17.93 4.85 9.14
CA LEU A 267 -18.03 6.26 8.74
C LEU A 267 -16.90 6.69 7.79
N GLY A 268 -15.95 5.79 7.48
CA GLY A 268 -14.77 6.10 6.66
C GLY A 268 -13.61 6.70 7.45
N LEU A 269 -13.63 6.63 8.78
CA LEU A 269 -12.57 7.17 9.63
C LEU A 269 -11.46 6.11 9.82
N PRO A 270 -10.17 6.46 9.62
CA PRO A 270 -9.06 5.52 9.82
C PRO A 270 -8.81 5.24 11.31
N CYS A 271 -8.79 3.96 11.67
CA CYS A 271 -8.39 3.49 13.00
C CYS A 271 -6.89 3.09 13.03
N LEU A 272 -6.26 3.30 14.19
CA LEU A 272 -4.84 3.00 14.52
C LEU A 272 -4.72 2.29 15.87
#